data_AF-A0A5D3CNF0-F1
#
_entry.id   AF-A0A5D3CNF0-F1
#
_cell.length_a   1.000
_cell.length_b   1.000
_cell.length_c   1.000
_cell.angle_alpha   90.00
_cell.angle_beta   90.00
_cell.angle_gamma   90.00
#
_symmetry.space_group_name_H-M   'P 1'
#
loop_
_entity.id
_entity.type
_entity.pdbx_description
1 polymer ?
#
loop_
_entity_poly.entity_id
_entity_poly.type
_entity_poly.pdbx_seq_one_letter_code
_entity_poly.pdbx_strand_id
1 'polypeptide(L)'
;MASESGSVDYTQRAQWLRAAILGANDGLVSVASLMMGVGAVKPDAKAMLIAGFAGLVAGACSMAIGEFVSVYTQYDIEKAQLKRNGKEKNNNMEPKQPGEEEEKLPNPLQAALASAIAFSVGAVIPLVAAVFIRDHKVRLGVVAAVASLTLLVFGIVGAILGRTPVGKSAARVVVGGWMAMAITFGLTKLLGSKGL
;
A
#
# COMPACT_ATOMS: atom_id res chain seq x y z
N MET A 1 17.57 9.27 41.49
CA MET A 1 17.45 10.16 40.32
C MET A 1 17.71 9.31 39.09
N ALA A 2 16.68 8.58 38.64
CA ALA A 2 16.76 7.69 37.49
C ALA A 2 16.16 8.44 36.29
N SER A 3 16.93 8.53 35.22
CA SER A 3 16.55 9.11 33.94
C SER A 3 15.52 8.20 33.27
N GLU A 4 14.23 8.56 33.29
CA GLU A 4 13.21 7.93 32.44
C GLU A 4 13.45 8.35 30.99
N SER A 5 14.08 7.44 30.24
CA SER A 5 14.22 7.53 28.79
C SER A 5 12.85 7.41 28.14
N GLY A 6 12.46 8.43 27.37
CA GLY A 6 11.18 8.45 26.64
C GLY A 6 10.95 7.17 25.85
N SER A 7 9.84 6.49 26.15
CA SER A 7 9.28 5.43 25.32
C SER A 7 8.89 6.03 23.97
N VAL A 8 9.81 5.96 23.02
CA VAL A 8 9.51 6.22 21.61
C VAL A 8 8.32 5.34 21.24
N ASP A 9 7.24 5.94 20.76
CA ASP A 9 6.02 5.23 20.35
C ASP A 9 6.29 4.32 19.13
N TYR A 10 6.74 3.10 19.41
CA TYR A 10 7.11 2.10 18.41
C TYR A 10 5.88 1.55 17.68
N THR A 11 4.72 1.52 18.35
CA THR A 11 3.48 0.93 17.84
C THR A 11 2.86 1.82 16.76
N GLN A 12 2.73 3.13 17.02
CA GLN A 12 2.18 4.06 16.04
C GLN A 12 3.09 4.20 14.80
N ARG A 13 4.41 4.18 15.00
CA ARG A 13 5.39 4.17 13.90
C ARG A 13 5.30 2.88 13.06
N ALA A 14 5.13 1.72 13.69
CA ALA A 14 4.99 0.45 12.98
C ALA A 14 3.71 0.39 12.13
N GLN A 15 2.59 0.95 12.62
CA GLN A 15 1.34 1.04 11.87
C GLN A 15 1.47 1.92 10.63
N TRP A 16 2.06 3.12 10.77
CA TRP A 16 2.31 4.02 9.65
C TRP A 16 3.28 3.44 8.62
N LEU A 17 4.31 2.74 9.09
CA LEU A 17 5.29 2.07 8.24
C LEU A 17 4.64 0.97 7.41
N ARG A 18 3.78 0.16 8.04
CA ARG A 18 2.99 -0.87 7.36
C ARG A 18 2.08 -0.26 6.31
N ALA A 19 1.35 0.81 6.62
CA ALA A 19 0.45 1.49 5.68
C ALA A 19 1.22 2.03 4.46
N ALA A 20 2.38 2.65 4.67
CA ALA A 20 3.22 3.15 3.60
C ALA A 20 3.75 2.04 2.69
N ILE A 21 4.28 0.95 3.26
CA ILE A 21 4.79 -0.19 2.46
C ILE A 21 3.65 -0.84 1.66
N LEU A 22 2.47 -1.00 2.29
CA LEU A 22 1.30 -1.59 1.65
C LEU A 22 0.82 -0.71 0.50
N GLY A 23 0.71 0.61 0.71
CA GLY A 23 0.37 1.57 -0.34
C GLY A 23 1.34 1.51 -1.51
N ALA A 24 2.65 1.59 -1.27
CA ALA A 24 3.65 1.52 -2.33
C ALA A 24 3.61 0.20 -3.12
N ASN A 25 3.46 -0.92 -2.42
CA ASN A 25 3.34 -2.22 -3.07
C ASN A 25 2.06 -2.31 -3.91
N ASP A 26 0.95 -1.81 -3.38
CA ASP A 26 -0.34 -1.84 -4.08
C ASP A 26 -0.31 -0.95 -5.33
N GLY A 27 0.29 0.23 -5.25
CA GLY A 27 0.50 1.12 -6.39
C GLY A 27 1.35 0.50 -7.49
N LEU A 28 2.44 -0.17 -7.12
CA LEU A 28 3.30 -0.88 -8.06
C LEU A 28 2.55 -2.03 -8.75
N VAL A 29 1.93 -2.92 -7.97
CA VAL A 29 1.28 -4.13 -8.51
C VAL A 29 0.06 -3.77 -9.33
N SER A 30 -0.81 -2.87 -8.85
CA SER A 30 -2.05 -2.50 -9.54
C SER A 30 -1.77 -1.83 -10.89
N VAL A 31 -0.88 -0.82 -10.92
CA VAL A 31 -0.55 -0.10 -12.16
C VAL A 31 0.23 -0.99 -13.12
N ALA A 32 1.19 -1.79 -12.64
CA ALA A 32 1.89 -2.75 -13.49
C ALA A 32 0.91 -3.78 -14.09
N SER A 33 -0.01 -4.33 -13.28
CA SER A 33 -1.01 -5.30 -13.75
C SER A 33 -1.95 -4.70 -14.78
N LEU A 34 -2.42 -3.47 -14.57
CA LEU A 34 -3.27 -2.76 -15.52
C LEU A 34 -2.56 -2.49 -16.84
N MET A 35 -1.31 -2.02 -16.78
CA MET A 35 -0.48 -1.78 -17.96
C MET A 35 -0.20 -3.09 -18.73
N MET A 36 0.12 -4.17 -18.01
CA MET A 36 0.32 -5.49 -18.61
C MET A 36 -0.98 -6.02 -19.24
N GLY A 37 -2.13 -5.87 -18.58
CA GLY A 37 -3.45 -6.27 -19.08
C GLY A 37 -3.82 -5.55 -20.38
N VAL A 38 -3.71 -4.21 -20.41
CA VAL A 38 -3.99 -3.43 -21.63
C VAL A 38 -3.00 -3.75 -22.74
N GLY A 39 -1.72 -3.89 -22.39
CA GLY A 39 -0.68 -4.33 -23.32
C GLY A 39 -0.91 -5.74 -23.87
N ALA A 40 -1.62 -6.62 -23.16
CA ALA A 40 -1.93 -7.97 -23.64
C ALA A 40 -2.85 -7.98 -24.86
N VAL A 41 -3.66 -6.92 -25.05
CA VAL A 41 -4.67 -6.82 -26.10
C VAL A 41 -4.32 -5.77 -27.14
N LYS A 42 -3.66 -4.66 -26.74
CA LYS A 42 -3.26 -3.59 -27.66
C LYS A 42 -1.74 -3.40 -27.68
N PRO A 43 -1.10 -3.43 -28.86
CA PRO A 43 0.34 -3.19 -28.97
C PRO A 43 0.73 -1.72 -28.80
N ASP A 44 -0.25 -0.81 -28.77
CA ASP A 44 -0.02 0.63 -28.67
C ASP A 44 0.54 1.07 -27.29
N ALA A 45 1.64 1.81 -27.33
CA ALA A 45 2.26 2.38 -26.13
C ALA A 45 1.33 3.38 -25.44
N LYS A 46 0.62 4.21 -26.22
CA LYS A 46 -0.21 5.27 -25.66
C LYS A 46 -1.37 4.69 -24.87
N ALA A 47 -2.07 3.69 -25.42
CA ALA A 47 -3.13 2.98 -24.70
C ALA A 47 -2.66 2.41 -23.35
N MET A 48 -1.49 1.75 -23.33
CA MET A 48 -0.90 1.18 -22.11
C MET A 48 -0.55 2.27 -21.08
N LEU A 49 0.07 3.37 -21.51
CA LEU A 49 0.46 4.47 -20.62
C LEU A 49 -0.74 5.27 -20.09
N ILE A 50 -1.74 5.52 -20.93
CA ILE A 50 -2.97 6.20 -20.52
C ILE A 50 -3.71 5.37 -19.48
N ALA A 51 -3.81 4.05 -19.70
CA ALA A 51 -4.40 3.15 -18.73
C ALA A 51 -3.62 3.13 -17.41
N GLY A 52 -2.29 3.01 -17.47
CA GLY A 52 -1.45 3.06 -16.28
C GLY A 52 -1.59 4.37 -15.50
N PHE A 53 -1.63 5.51 -16.19
CA PHE A 53 -1.82 6.82 -15.56
C PHE A 53 -3.22 6.98 -14.94
N ALA A 54 -4.25 6.54 -15.65
CA ALA A 54 -5.62 6.51 -15.11
C ALA A 54 -5.69 5.61 -13.87
N GLY A 55 -5.04 4.45 -13.90
CA GLY A 55 -4.93 3.54 -12.76
C GLY A 55 -4.17 4.14 -11.58
N LEU A 56 -3.10 4.90 -11.84
CA LEU A 56 -2.37 5.64 -10.81
C LEU A 56 -3.28 6.64 -10.10
N VAL A 57 -3.97 7.50 -10.86
CA VAL A 57 -4.82 8.56 -10.29
C VAL A 57 -6.01 7.95 -9.56
N ALA A 58 -6.72 7.01 -10.19
CA ALA A 58 -7.86 6.34 -9.59
C ALA A 58 -7.46 5.54 -8.33
N GLY A 59 -6.35 4.82 -8.40
CA GLY A 59 -5.83 4.03 -7.29
C GLY A 59 -5.36 4.89 -6.12
N ALA A 60 -4.62 5.97 -6.37
CA ALA A 60 -4.17 6.89 -5.33
C ALA A 60 -5.36 7.55 -4.59
N CYS A 61 -6.39 7.99 -5.34
CA CYS A 61 -7.61 8.53 -4.75
C CYS A 61 -8.37 7.47 -3.94
N SER A 62 -8.52 6.25 -4.48
CA SER A 62 -9.19 5.14 -3.80
C SER A 62 -8.45 4.77 -2.50
N MET A 63 -7.12 4.75 -2.52
CA MET A 63 -6.29 4.45 -1.35
C MET A 63 -6.41 5.56 -0.30
N ALA A 64 -6.39 6.83 -0.70
CA ALA A 64 -6.59 7.97 0.20
C ALA A 64 -7.94 7.86 0.92
N ILE A 65 -9.02 7.60 0.17
CA ILE A 65 -10.37 7.46 0.72
C ILE A 65 -10.45 6.24 1.64
N GLY A 66 -9.92 5.10 1.22
CA GLY A 66 -9.93 3.86 2.01
C GLY A 66 -9.21 4.01 3.34
N GLU A 67 -8.02 4.61 3.34
CA GLU A 67 -7.25 4.88 4.55
C GLU A 67 -7.94 5.92 5.44
N PHE A 68 -8.48 7.01 4.87
CA PHE A 68 -9.23 8.02 5.61
C PHE A 68 -10.39 7.40 6.38
N VAL A 69 -11.22 6.60 5.69
CA VAL A 69 -12.38 5.94 6.29
C VAL A 69 -11.94 4.91 7.34
N SER A 70 -10.89 4.15 7.08
CA SER A 70 -10.37 3.15 8.02
C SER A 70 -9.87 3.80 9.31
N VAL A 71 -9.05 4.85 9.20
CA VAL A 71 -8.49 5.55 10.36
C VAL A 71 -9.57 6.32 11.13
N TYR A 72 -10.54 6.93 10.42
CA TYR A 72 -11.67 7.60 11.07
C TYR A 72 -12.54 6.61 11.87
N THR A 73 -12.74 5.40 11.34
CA THR A 73 -13.46 4.33 12.06
C THR A 73 -12.69 3.90 13.32
N GLN A 74 -11.36 3.78 13.24
CA GLN A 74 -10.53 3.48 14.43
C GLN A 74 -10.64 4.59 15.49
N TYR A 75 -10.58 5.84 15.07
CA TYR A 75 -10.77 7.00 15.94
C TYR A 75 -12.14 6.96 16.66
N ASP A 76 -13.22 6.65 15.93
CA ASP A 76 -14.57 6.57 16.51
C ASP A 76 -14.70 5.44 17.55
N ILE A 77 -14.07 4.28 17.29
CA ILE A 77 -14.04 3.14 18.21
C ILE A 77 -13.27 3.49 19.49
N GLU A 78 -12.08 4.07 19.36
CA GLU A 78 -11.22 4.47 20.48
C GLU A 78 -11.92 5.53 21.35
N LYS A 79 -12.54 6.53 20.71
CA LYS A 79 -13.33 7.56 21.41
C LYS A 79 -14.55 6.99 22.14
N ALA A 80 -15.21 5.99 21.55
CA ALA A 80 -16.33 5.31 22.20
C ALA A 80 -15.88 4.47 23.42
N GLN A 81 -14.72 3.81 23.33
CA GLN A 81 -14.11 3.06 24.43
C GLN A 81 -13.70 3.98 25.58
N LEU A 82 -13.04 5.12 25.29
CA LEU A 82 -12.68 6.12 26.29
C LEU A 82 -13.90 6.64 27.06
N LYS A 83 -15.00 6.91 26.36
CA LYS A 83 -16.26 7.36 26.99
C LYS A 83 -16.91 6.28 27.88
N ARG A 84 -16.73 5.00 27.54
CA ARG A 84 -17.25 3.87 28.31
C ARG A 84 -16.42 3.62 29.57
N ASN A 85 -15.09 3.60 29.45
CA ASN A 85 -14.16 3.46 30.57
C ASN A 85 -14.29 4.64 31.56
N GLY A 86 -14.47 5.87 31.04
CA GLY A 86 -14.70 7.06 31.88
C GLY A 86 -15.99 7.00 32.70
N LYS A 87 -17.05 6.33 32.20
CA LYS A 87 -18.29 6.11 32.96
C LYS A 87 -18.14 5.02 34.02
N GLU A 88 -17.42 3.94 33.73
CA GLU A 88 -17.16 2.86 34.69
C GLU A 88 -16.32 3.35 35.88
N LYS A 89 -15.27 4.15 35.63
CA LYS A 89 -14.47 4.79 36.69
C LYS A 89 -15.23 5.74 37.60
N ASN A 90 -16.27 6.39 37.08
CA ASN A 90 -17.08 7.31 37.86
C ASN A 90 -18.08 6.58 38.79
N ASN A 91 -18.41 5.31 38.48
CA ASN A 91 -19.28 4.47 39.30
C ASN A 91 -18.51 3.59 40.30
N ASN A 92 -17.26 3.20 40.00
CA ASN A 92 -16.43 2.39 40.88
C ASN A 92 -15.16 3.17 41.24
N MET A 93 -15.07 3.66 42.48
CA MET A 93 -13.88 4.36 42.98
C MET A 93 -12.75 3.37 43.26
N GLU A 94 -12.10 2.88 42.20
CA GLU A 94 -10.86 2.11 42.30
C GLU A 94 -9.64 2.99 41.95
N PRO A 95 -8.50 2.83 42.67
CA PRO A 95 -7.32 3.65 42.48
C PRO A 95 -6.72 3.45 41.08
N LYS A 96 -6.48 4.57 40.38
CA LYS A 96 -5.94 4.65 39.03
C LYS A 96 -4.56 3.96 38.97
N GLN A 97 -4.43 2.88 38.20
CA GLN A 97 -3.10 2.33 37.88
C GLN A 97 -2.33 3.35 37.02
N PRO A 98 -1.08 3.69 37.37
CA PRO A 98 -0.26 4.62 36.61
C PRO A 98 0.26 3.90 35.36
N GLY A 99 -0.42 4.08 34.24
CA GLY A 99 -0.03 3.49 32.96
C GLY A 99 -0.98 3.79 31.80
N GLU A 100 -2.03 4.60 32.01
CA GLU A 100 -2.90 5.05 30.92
C GLU A 100 -2.17 6.12 30.13
N GLU A 101 -1.33 5.65 29.21
CA GLU A 101 -0.76 6.41 28.12
C GLU A 101 -1.91 7.21 27.48
N GLU A 102 -1.75 8.54 27.36
CA GLU A 102 -2.66 9.34 26.55
C GLU A 102 -2.56 8.82 25.11
N GLU A 103 -3.49 7.93 24.76
CA GLU A 103 -3.55 7.29 23.46
C GLU A 103 -3.73 8.40 22.43
N LYS A 104 -2.67 8.64 21.66
CA LYS A 104 -2.61 9.76 20.73
C LYS A 104 -3.49 9.42 19.55
N LEU A 105 -4.70 9.96 19.58
CA LEU A 105 -5.72 9.80 18.55
C LEU A 105 -5.12 9.86 17.14
N PRO A 106 -5.38 8.85 16.29
CA PRO A 106 -4.78 8.78 14.97
C PRO A 106 -5.32 9.91 14.07
N ASN A 107 -4.45 10.53 13.27
CA ASN A 107 -4.82 11.62 12.37
C ASN A 107 -5.25 11.07 10.99
N PRO A 108 -6.56 11.08 10.64
CA PRO A 108 -7.07 10.41 9.44
C PRO A 108 -6.57 11.05 8.14
N LEU A 109 -6.53 12.39 8.10
CA LEU A 109 -6.14 13.10 6.89
C LEU A 109 -4.65 12.89 6.57
N GLN A 110 -3.80 12.87 7.61
CA GLN A 110 -2.37 12.65 7.45
C GLN A 110 -2.08 11.23 6.97
N ALA A 111 -2.76 10.22 7.52
CA ALA A 111 -2.62 8.82 7.09
C ALA A 111 -3.09 8.63 5.64
N ALA A 112 -4.23 9.20 5.28
CA ALA A 112 -4.76 9.16 3.92
C ALA A 112 -3.78 9.74 2.89
N LEU A 113 -3.21 10.91 3.18
CA LEU A 113 -2.24 11.55 2.29
C LEU A 113 -0.95 10.73 2.19
N ALA A 114 -0.46 10.17 3.30
CA ALA A 114 0.73 9.33 3.30
C ALA A 114 0.53 8.05 2.47
N SER A 115 -0.61 7.37 2.62
CA SER A 115 -0.94 6.18 1.83
C SER A 115 -1.07 6.50 0.33
N ALA A 116 -1.69 7.64 -0.02
CA ALA A 116 -1.82 8.09 -1.41
C ALA A 116 -0.46 8.42 -2.06
N ILE A 117 0.44 9.08 -1.33
CA ILE A 117 1.80 9.38 -1.79
C ILE A 117 2.58 8.08 -1.95
N ALA A 118 2.52 7.19 -0.96
CA ALA A 118 3.20 5.90 -1.03
C ALA A 118 2.75 5.08 -2.24
N PHE A 119 1.43 4.99 -2.46
CA PHE A 119 0.84 4.38 -3.65
C PHE A 119 1.38 4.99 -4.93
N SER A 120 1.36 6.33 -5.02
CA SER A 120 1.83 7.05 -6.21
C SER A 120 3.31 6.76 -6.50
N VAL A 121 4.16 6.71 -5.47
CA VAL A 121 5.58 6.37 -5.61
C VAL A 121 5.77 4.98 -6.22
N GLY A 122 5.00 3.98 -5.75
CA GLY A 122 5.03 2.64 -6.34
C GLY A 122 4.51 2.60 -7.78
N ALA A 123 3.45 3.34 -8.06
CA ALA A 123 2.76 3.38 -9.35
C ALA A 123 3.56 4.07 -10.48
N VAL A 124 4.39 5.07 -10.14
CA VAL A 124 5.20 5.79 -11.14
C VAL A 124 6.28 4.90 -11.75
N ILE A 125 6.80 3.93 -11.00
CA ILE A 125 7.91 3.07 -11.43
C ILE A 125 7.63 2.31 -12.74
N PRO A 126 6.53 1.53 -12.86
CA PRO A 126 6.20 0.84 -14.11
C PRO A 126 5.85 1.81 -15.26
N LEU A 127 5.27 2.97 -14.96
CA LEU A 127 5.00 4.01 -15.95
C LEU A 127 6.29 4.53 -16.59
N VAL A 128 7.26 4.95 -15.76
CA VAL A 128 8.55 5.45 -16.24
C VAL A 128 9.30 4.39 -17.03
N ALA A 129 9.26 3.13 -16.58
CA ALA A 129 9.88 2.00 -17.28
C ALA A 129 9.32 1.79 -18.71
N ALA A 130 8.04 2.10 -18.93
CA ALA A 130 7.37 1.87 -20.21
C ALA A 130 7.54 3.01 -21.22
N VAL A 131 7.73 4.27 -20.77
CA VAL A 131 7.68 5.48 -21.62
C VAL A 131 8.72 5.46 -22.74
N PHE A 132 9.91 4.93 -22.48
CA PHE A 132 11.04 5.02 -23.42
C PHE A 132 11.13 3.86 -24.42
N ILE A 133 10.19 2.90 -24.40
CA ILE A 133 10.30 1.66 -25.16
C ILE A 133 9.27 1.59 -26.29
N ARG A 134 9.78 1.62 -27.53
CA ARG A 134 8.99 1.55 -28.76
C ARG A 134 8.50 0.14 -29.08
N ASP A 135 9.38 -0.86 -28.95
CA ASP A 135 9.02 -2.24 -29.24
C ASP A 135 8.04 -2.79 -28.19
N HIS A 136 6.91 -3.31 -28.67
CA HIS A 136 5.84 -3.79 -27.82
C HIS A 136 6.26 -4.96 -26.90
N LYS A 137 6.99 -5.95 -27.44
CA LYS A 137 7.40 -7.14 -26.67
C LYS A 137 8.45 -6.77 -25.65
N VAL A 138 9.40 -5.92 -26.05
CA VAL A 138 10.43 -5.41 -25.13
C VAL A 138 9.79 -4.57 -24.02
N ARG A 139 8.79 -3.74 -24.33
CA ARG A 139 8.11 -2.90 -23.33
C ARG A 139 7.44 -3.74 -22.26
N LEU A 140 6.70 -4.78 -22.64
CA LEU A 140 6.07 -5.70 -21.69
C LEU A 140 7.12 -6.41 -20.82
N GLY A 141 8.20 -6.90 -21.45
CA GLY A 141 9.30 -7.55 -20.74
C GLY A 141 9.97 -6.63 -19.71
N VAL A 142 10.24 -5.37 -20.09
CA VAL A 142 10.89 -4.40 -19.20
C VAL A 142 9.96 -3.98 -18.06
N VAL A 143 8.68 -3.74 -18.32
CA VAL A 143 7.72 -3.42 -17.24
C VAL A 143 7.64 -4.57 -16.23
N ALA A 144 7.53 -5.82 -16.70
CA ALA A 144 7.53 -6.98 -15.83
C ALA A 144 8.85 -7.12 -15.04
N ALA A 145 10.01 -6.93 -15.69
CA ALA A 145 11.32 -7.03 -15.05
C ALA A 145 11.53 -5.95 -13.98
N VAL A 146 11.22 -4.68 -14.30
CA VAL A 146 11.33 -3.55 -13.38
C VAL A 146 10.36 -3.72 -12.22
N ALA A 147 9.11 -4.13 -12.48
CA ALA A 147 8.15 -4.41 -11.43
C ALA A 147 8.63 -5.54 -10.50
N SER A 148 9.19 -6.62 -11.07
CA SER A 148 9.75 -7.74 -10.29
C SER A 148 10.90 -7.31 -9.39
N LEU A 149 11.84 -6.52 -9.93
CA LEU A 149 12.96 -5.99 -9.16
C LEU A 149 12.48 -5.05 -8.05
N THR A 150 11.50 -4.21 -8.35
CA THR A 150 10.93 -3.26 -7.39
C THR A 150 10.16 -3.99 -6.29
N LEU A 151 9.39 -5.03 -6.63
CA LEU A 151 8.71 -5.89 -5.64
C LEU A 151 9.71 -6.59 -4.71
N LEU A 152 10.83 -7.05 -5.26
CA LEU A 152 11.90 -7.64 -4.47
C LEU A 152 12.46 -6.60 -3.48
N VAL A 153 12.76 -5.39 -3.95
CA VAL A 153 13.23 -4.29 -3.11
C VAL A 153 12.21 -3.93 -2.03
N PHE A 154 10.94 -3.75 -2.37
CA PHE A 154 9.87 -3.45 -1.40
C PHE A 154 9.68 -4.58 -0.39
N GLY A 155 9.78 -5.85 -0.83
CA GLY A 155 9.72 -7.00 0.06
C GLY A 155 10.88 -7.07 1.04
N ILE A 156 12.10 -6.74 0.60
CA ILE A 156 13.29 -6.68 1.44
C ILE A 156 13.21 -5.50 2.41
N VAL A 157 12.95 -4.30 1.90
CA VAL A 157 12.83 -3.07 2.70
C VAL A 157 11.72 -3.23 3.72
N GLY A 158 10.55 -3.73 3.32
CA GLY A 158 9.44 -3.96 4.23
C GLY A 158 9.75 -5.01 5.30
N ALA A 159 10.56 -6.02 5.00
CA ALA A 159 11.02 -6.98 5.99
C ALA A 159 11.98 -6.39 7.02
N ILE A 160 12.94 -5.58 6.56
CA ILE A 160 13.91 -4.89 7.42
C ILE A 160 13.18 -3.92 8.36
N LEU A 161 12.29 -3.11 7.80
CA LEU A 161 11.47 -2.14 8.51
C LEU A 161 10.52 -2.81 9.51
N GLY A 162 9.90 -3.92 9.11
CA GLY A 162 9.00 -4.70 9.97
C GLY A 162 9.70 -5.70 10.90
N ARG A 163 11.04 -5.78 10.90
CA ARG A 163 11.83 -6.75 11.67
C ARG A 163 11.36 -8.21 11.47
N THR A 164 11.02 -8.59 10.24
CA THR A 164 10.57 -9.94 9.87
C THR A 164 11.60 -10.67 9.01
N PRO A 165 11.55 -12.03 8.91
CA PRO A 165 12.48 -12.77 8.06
C PRO A 165 12.38 -12.37 6.58
N VAL A 166 13.46 -11.77 6.07
CA VAL A 166 13.56 -11.16 4.73
C VAL A 166 13.15 -12.10 3.61
N GLY A 167 13.66 -13.34 3.59
CA GLY A 167 13.36 -14.29 2.53
C GLY A 167 11.87 -14.61 2.40
N LYS A 168 11.18 -14.84 3.54
CA LYS A 168 9.74 -15.15 3.55
C LYS A 168 8.89 -13.94 3.17
N SER A 169 9.30 -12.73 3.55
CA SER A 169 8.57 -11.50 3.20
C SER A 169 8.72 -11.18 1.71
N ALA A 170 9.96 -11.17 1.21
CA ALA A 170 10.26 -10.91 -0.20
C ALA A 170 9.56 -11.91 -1.12
N ALA A 171 9.61 -13.21 -0.78
CA ALA A 171 8.92 -14.23 -1.56
C ALA A 171 7.40 -13.97 -1.64
N ARG A 172 6.74 -13.60 -0.54
CA ARG A 172 5.30 -13.31 -0.52
C ARG A 172 4.94 -12.11 -1.41
N VAL A 173 5.73 -11.04 -1.36
CA VAL A 173 5.50 -9.83 -2.16
C VAL A 173 5.71 -10.10 -3.65
N VAL A 174 6.81 -10.76 -4.02
CA VAL A 174 7.12 -11.08 -5.42
C VAL A 174 6.11 -12.07 -6.01
N VAL A 175 5.85 -13.17 -5.31
CA VAL A 175 4.90 -14.20 -5.78
C VAL A 175 3.49 -13.63 -5.89
N GLY A 176 3.04 -12.86 -4.90
CA GLY A 176 1.74 -12.19 -4.93
C GLY A 176 1.61 -11.22 -6.12
N GLY A 177 2.65 -10.40 -6.34
CA GLY A 177 2.67 -9.46 -7.46
C GLY A 177 2.68 -10.14 -8.82
N TRP A 178 3.49 -11.19 -9.01
CA TRP A 178 3.50 -11.98 -10.24
C TRP A 178 2.16 -12.65 -10.51
N MET A 179 1.53 -13.21 -9.47
CA MET A 179 0.22 -13.84 -9.58
C MET A 179 -0.83 -12.81 -10.04
N ALA A 180 -0.86 -11.62 -9.43
CA ALA A 180 -1.76 -10.55 -9.84
C ALA A 180 -1.55 -10.14 -11.31
N MET A 181 -0.29 -9.87 -11.70
CA MET A 181 0.04 -9.50 -13.08
C MET A 181 -0.31 -10.59 -14.09
N ALA A 182 -0.04 -11.87 -13.77
CA ALA A 182 -0.34 -13.00 -14.63
C ALA A 182 -1.86 -13.20 -14.80
N ILE A 183 -2.63 -13.08 -13.72
CA ILE A 183 -4.09 -13.18 -13.76
C ILE A 183 -4.67 -12.04 -14.62
N THR A 184 -4.27 -10.80 -14.38
CA THR A 184 -4.76 -9.65 -15.15
C THR A 184 -4.38 -9.79 -16.63
N PHE A 185 -3.13 -10.09 -16.94
CA PHE A 185 -2.68 -10.31 -18.32
C PHE A 185 -3.46 -11.43 -19.01
N GLY A 186 -3.61 -12.58 -18.33
CA GLY A 186 -4.33 -13.74 -18.86
C GLY A 186 -5.81 -13.47 -19.12
N LEU A 187 -6.50 -12.87 -18.15
CA LEU A 187 -7.92 -12.51 -18.29
C LEU A 187 -8.14 -11.49 -19.41
N THR A 188 -7.35 -10.42 -19.47
CA THR A 188 -7.51 -9.40 -20.51
C THR A 188 -7.18 -9.98 -21.89
N LYS A 189 -6.16 -10.83 -22.01
CA LYS A 189 -5.85 -11.53 -23.26
C LYS A 189 -6.98 -12.44 -23.73
N LEU A 190 -7.62 -13.18 -22.83
CA LEU A 190 -8.78 -14.03 -23.15
C LEU A 190 -9.97 -13.21 -23.64
N LEU A 191 -10.24 -12.06 -23.01
CA LEU A 191 -11.30 -11.14 -23.43
C LEU A 191 -11.01 -10.57 -24.82
N GLY A 192 -9.79 -10.09 -25.06
CA GLY A 192 -9.40 -9.56 -26.38
C GLY A 192 -9.42 -10.62 -27.49
N SER A 193 -9.08 -11.87 -27.17
CA SER A 193 -9.15 -12.98 -28.14
C SER A 193 -10.57 -13.37 -28.53
N LYS A 194 -11.59 -13.02 -27.73
CA LYS A 194 -13.01 -13.28 -28.02
C LYS A 194 -13.69 -12.13 -28.79
N GLY A 195 -12.96 -11.09 -29.17
CA GLY A 195 -13.44 -10.06 -30.11
C GLY A 195 -14.42 -9.03 -29.53
N LEU A 196 -14.33 -8.73 -28.22
CA LEU A 196 -14.91 -7.53 -27.63
C LEU A 196 -14.04 -6.30 -27.89
#